data_AF-A0A529X613-F1
#
_entry.id   AF-A0A529X613-F1
#
_cell.length_a   1.000
_cell.length_b   1.000
_cell.length_c   1.000
_cell.angle_alpha   90.00
_cell.angle_beta   90.00
_cell.angle_gamma   90.00
#
_symmetry.space_group_name_H-M   'P 1'
#
loop_
_entity.id
_entity.type
_entity.pdbx_description
1 polymer ?
#
loop_
_entity_poly.entity_id
_entity_poly.type
_entity_poly.pdbx_seq_one_letter_code
_entity_poly.pdbx_strand_id
1 'polypeptide(L)'
;LSLIATPPVDRMAVRTFISPFDPLVIRETLLRERYRGGHSFYVVPRISDLAEIHDFLKESVPELKVAVAHGQMPPGELDDIMNAFYDGQYDVLLST
;
A
#
# COMPACT_ATOMS: atom_id res chain seq x y z
N LEU A 1 -0.26 32.86 -9.36
CA LEU A 1 -0.50 31.43 -9.11
C LEU A 1 -1.89 31.09 -9.63
N SER A 2 -2.03 30.06 -10.47
CA SER A 2 -3.34 29.50 -10.85
C SER A 2 -3.54 28.22 -10.04
N LEU A 3 -4.66 28.12 -9.31
CA LEU A 3 -5.05 26.96 -8.51
C LEU A 3 -6.28 26.33 -9.17
N ILE A 4 -6.11 25.12 -9.69
CA ILE A 4 -7.23 24.31 -10.18
C ILE A 4 -7.69 23.45 -8.99
N ALA A 5 -8.77 23.87 -8.34
CA ALA A 5 -9.30 23.23 -7.14
C ALA A 5 -10.54 22.33 -7.40
N THR A 6 -11.10 22.38 -8.62
CA THR A 6 -12.32 21.62 -8.95
C THR A 6 -11.98 20.15 -9.17
N PRO A 7 -12.40 19.23 -8.28
CA PRO A 7 -12.21 17.80 -8.51
C PRO A 7 -13.11 17.32 -9.67
N PRO A 8 -12.78 16.18 -10.30
CA PRO A 8 -13.70 15.51 -11.21
C PRO A 8 -15.05 15.24 -10.54
N VAL A 9 -16.09 15.21 -11.35
CA VAL A 9 -17.43 14.79 -10.92
C VAL A 9 -17.33 13.38 -10.32
N ASP A 10 -18.06 13.11 -9.25
CA ASP A 10 -18.10 11.83 -8.52
C ASP A 10 -16.85 11.43 -7.71
N ARG A 11 -15.87 12.34 -7.52
CA ARG A 11 -14.79 12.08 -6.54
C ARG A 11 -15.38 11.99 -5.13
N MET A 12 -15.36 10.79 -4.55
CA MET A 12 -15.70 10.61 -3.14
C MET A 12 -14.57 11.15 -2.24
N ALA A 13 -14.95 11.77 -1.12
CA ALA A 13 -14.00 12.18 -0.11
C ALA A 13 -13.33 10.95 0.54
N VAL A 14 -12.02 11.03 0.76
CA VAL A 14 -11.29 10.01 1.51
C VAL A 14 -11.73 10.06 2.97
N ARG A 15 -12.09 8.90 3.54
CA ARG A 15 -12.38 8.76 4.97
C ARG A 15 -11.08 8.45 5.70
N THR A 16 -10.70 9.31 6.62
CA THR A 16 -9.46 9.18 7.40
C THR A 16 -9.78 8.73 8.82
N PHE A 17 -9.04 7.73 9.30
CA PHE A 17 -9.12 7.21 10.66
C PHE A 17 -7.75 7.31 11.31
N ILE A 18 -7.73 7.63 12.61
CA ILE A 18 -6.52 7.65 13.43
C ILE A 18 -6.75 6.69 14.58
N SER A 19 -5.91 5.67 14.67
CA SER A 19 -5.97 4.67 15.74
C SER A 19 -4.56 4.26 16.17
N PRO A 20 -4.41 3.68 17.37
CA PRO A 20 -3.23 2.90 17.70
C PRO A 20 -3.02 1.76 16.70
N PHE A 21 -1.81 1.21 16.67
CA PHE A 21 -1.51 0.00 15.91
C PHE A 21 -2.30 -1.18 16.45
N ASP A 22 -3.08 -1.82 15.59
CA ASP A 22 -3.84 -3.02 15.89
C ASP A 22 -3.78 -3.97 14.68
N PRO A 23 -3.13 -5.16 14.81
CA PRO A 23 -3.04 -6.14 13.74
C PRO A 23 -4.38 -6.56 13.15
N LEU A 24 -5.44 -6.63 13.96
CA LEU A 24 -6.76 -7.03 13.50
C LEU A 24 -7.36 -5.98 12.58
N VAL A 25 -7.25 -4.70 12.96
CA VAL A 25 -7.72 -3.57 12.14
C VAL A 25 -6.97 -3.50 10.82
N ILE A 26 -5.64 -3.73 10.84
CA ILE A 26 -4.81 -3.77 9.63
C ILE A 26 -5.29 -4.90 8.71
N ARG A 27 -5.43 -6.12 9.24
CA ARG A 27 -5.90 -7.29 8.49
C ARG A 27 -7.26 -7.04 7.85
N GLU A 28 -8.24 -6.58 8.62
CA GLU A 28 -9.59 -6.31 8.13
C GLU A 28 -9.58 -5.24 7.03
N THR A 29 -8.79 -4.18 7.19
CA THR A 29 -8.70 -3.08 6.23
C THR A 29 -8.10 -3.53 4.91
N LEU A 30 -6.99 -4.27 4.96
CA LEU A 30 -6.31 -4.78 3.74
C LEU A 30 -7.17 -5.81 3.00
N LEU A 31 -7.82 -6.74 3.72
CA LEU A 31 -8.71 -7.73 3.11
C LEU A 31 -9.95 -7.07 2.50
N ARG A 32 -10.53 -6.06 3.16
CA ARG A 32 -11.65 -5.30 2.61
C ARG A 32 -11.28 -4.63 1.29
N GLU A 33 -10.08 -4.06 1.18
CA GLU A 33 -9.59 -3.46 -0.05
C GLU A 33 -9.45 -4.51 -1.16
N ARG A 34 -8.83 -5.65 -0.85
CA ARG A 34 -8.69 -6.75 -1.79
C ARG A 34 -10.03 -7.27 -2.30
N TYR A 35 -11.02 -7.46 -1.41
CA TYR A 35 -12.33 -7.98 -1.80
C TYR A 35 -13.15 -7.04 -2.68
N ARG A 36 -12.85 -5.73 -2.68
CA ARG A 36 -13.44 -4.78 -3.65
C ARG A 36 -12.62 -4.63 -4.94
N GLY A 37 -11.61 -5.48 -5.14
CA GLY A 37 -10.73 -5.46 -6.31
C GLY A 37 -9.73 -4.30 -6.32
N GLY A 38 -9.45 -3.71 -5.16
CA GLY A 38 -8.49 -2.62 -5.01
C GLY A 38 -7.11 -3.09 -4.56
N HIS A 39 -6.17 -2.14 -4.56
CA HIS A 39 -4.80 -2.32 -4.09
C HIS A 39 -4.54 -1.40 -2.91
N SER A 40 -3.69 -1.85 -1.97
CA SER A 40 -3.34 -1.09 -0.77
C SER A 40 -1.90 -0.59 -0.81
N PHE A 41 -1.66 0.60 -0.27
CA PHE A 41 -0.33 1.07 0.07
C PHE A 41 -0.13 0.94 1.57
N TYR A 42 1.00 0.35 1.98
CA TYR A 42 1.44 0.29 3.37
C TYR A 42 2.74 1.06 3.48
N VAL A 43 2.72 2.22 4.13
CA VAL A 43 3.89 3.11 4.22
C VAL A 43 4.58 2.93 5.57
N VAL A 44 5.89 2.69 5.54
CA VAL A 44 6.74 2.69 6.74
C VAL A 44 7.70 3.88 6.68
N PRO A 45 8.14 4.45 7.82
CA PRO A 45 8.93 5.68 7.82
C PRO A 45 10.40 5.48 7.45
N ARG A 46 10.92 4.24 7.53
CA ARG A 46 12.33 3.93 7.30
C ARG A 46 12.48 2.60 6.56
N ILE A 47 13.48 2.53 5.68
CA ILE A 47 13.83 1.32 4.92
C ILE A 47 14.20 0.16 5.86
N SER A 48 14.84 0.47 7.00
CA SER A 48 15.17 -0.52 8.04
C SER A 48 13.97 -1.27 8.58
N ASP A 49 12.79 -0.67 8.55
CA ASP A 49 11.58 -1.20 9.15
C ASP A 49 10.83 -2.12 8.16
N LEU A 50 11.20 -2.11 6.87
CA LEU A 50 10.52 -2.88 5.81
C LEU A 50 10.57 -4.39 6.07
N ALA A 51 11.70 -4.93 6.50
CA ALA A 51 11.86 -6.38 6.69
C ALA A 51 10.92 -6.91 7.79
N GLU A 52 10.90 -6.24 8.94
CA GLU A 52 10.03 -6.60 10.07
C GLU A 52 8.55 -6.48 9.69
N ILE A 53 8.17 -5.40 9.00
CA ILE A 53 6.78 -5.19 8.58
C ILE A 53 6.36 -6.17 7.47
N HIS A 54 7.27 -6.51 6.56
CA HIS A 54 7.01 -7.54 5.54
C HIS A 54 6.71 -8.89 6.18
N ASP A 55 7.50 -9.30 7.18
CA ASP A 55 7.28 -10.55 7.90
C ASP A 55 5.97 -10.52 8.70
N PHE A 56 5.69 -9.40 9.38
CA PHE A 56 4.40 -9.18 10.04
C PHE A 56 3.20 -9.34 9.07
N LEU A 57 3.28 -8.75 7.87
CA LEU A 57 2.22 -8.86 6.86
C LEU A 57 2.10 -10.30 6.34
N LYS A 58 3.22 -10.99 6.12
CA LYS A 58 3.22 -12.38 5.68
C LYS A 58 2.53 -13.31 6.67
N GLU A 59 2.66 -13.05 7.96
CA GLU A 59 1.98 -13.79 9.02
C GLU A 59 0.52 -13.36 9.22
N SER A 60 0.26 -12.05 9.18
CA SER A 60 -1.05 -11.49 9.52
C SER A 60 -2.05 -11.54 8.38
N VAL A 61 -1.59 -11.51 7.13
CA VAL A 61 -2.40 -11.52 5.90
C VAL A 61 -1.77 -12.41 4.82
N PRO A 62 -1.62 -13.73 5.07
CA PRO A 62 -1.01 -14.66 4.12
C PRO A 62 -1.76 -14.79 2.79
N GLU A 63 -3.01 -14.29 2.72
CA GLU A 63 -3.82 -14.27 1.50
C GLU A 63 -3.42 -13.17 0.51
N LEU A 64 -2.63 -12.18 0.95
CA LEU A 64 -2.24 -11.02 0.15
C LEU A 64 -0.83 -11.16 -0.40
N LYS A 65 -0.66 -10.82 -1.67
CA LYS A 65 0.65 -10.68 -2.31
C LYS A 65 1.23 -9.30 -1.99
N VAL A 66 2.32 -9.29 -1.24
CA VAL A 66 3.00 -8.05 -0.84
C VAL A 66 4.24 -7.84 -1.70
N ALA A 67 4.35 -6.67 -2.32
CA ALA A 67 5.58 -6.18 -2.95
C ALA A 67 6.29 -5.20 -2.00
N VAL A 68 7.62 -5.15 -2.07
CA VAL A 68 8.43 -4.17 -1.33
C VAL A 68 9.06 -3.20 -2.34
N ALA A 69 8.94 -1.89 -2.10
CA ALA A 69 9.52 -0.87 -2.95
C ALA A 69 10.11 0.29 -2.13
N HIS A 70 11.37 0.64 -2.39
CA HIS A 70 12.02 1.77 -1.72
C HIS A 70 13.05 2.47 -2.60
N GLY A 71 13.36 3.73 -2.29
CA GLY A 71 14.24 4.57 -3.11
C GLY A 71 15.73 4.19 -3.16
N GLN A 72 16.16 3.15 -2.44
CA GLN A 72 17.53 2.61 -2.54
C GLN A 72 17.63 1.43 -3.52
N MET A 73 16.52 0.99 -4.10
CA MET A 73 16.50 -0.06 -5.10
C MET A 73 17.08 0.46 -6.43
N PRO A 74 17.68 -0.42 -7.25
CA PRO A 74 18.02 -0.10 -8.62
C PRO A 74 16.78 0.44 -9.38
N PRO A 75 16.91 1.51 -10.19
CA PRO A 75 15.75 2.10 -10.86
C PRO A 75 14.95 1.14 -11.74
N GLY A 76 15.63 0.20 -12.42
CA GLY A 76 14.94 -0.81 -13.24
C GLY A 76 14.11 -1.78 -12.41
N GLU A 77 14.65 -2.23 -11.27
CA GLU A 77 13.92 -3.12 -10.36
C GLU A 77 12.70 -2.42 -9.74
N LEU A 78 12.86 -1.15 -9.36
CA LEU A 78 11.75 -0.34 -8.86
C LEU A 78 10.65 -0.18 -9.93
N ASP A 79 11.02 0.13 -11.18
CA ASP A 79 10.07 0.27 -12.28
C ASP A 79 9.33 -1.05 -12.56
N ASP A 80 10.04 -2.18 -12.57
CA ASP A 80 9.45 -3.51 -12.74
C ASP A 80 8.41 -3.81 -11.64
N ILE A 81 8.72 -3.50 -10.38
CA ILE A 81 7.80 -3.70 -9.25
C ILE A 81 6.58 -2.78 -9.36
N MET A 82 6.79 -1.51 -9.70
CA MET A 82 5.71 -0.54 -9.85
C MET A 82 4.76 -0.91 -10.99
N ASN A 83 5.30 -1.39 -12.13
CA ASN A 83 4.50 -1.89 -13.25
C ASN A 83 3.73 -3.16 -12.85
N ALA A 84 4.37 -4.10 -12.16
CA ALA A 84 3.68 -5.30 -11.67
C ALA A 84 2.56 -4.98 -10.65
N PHE A 85 2.77 -3.99 -9.78
CA PHE A 85 1.73 -3.51 -8.87
C PHE A 85 0.58 -2.83 -9.62
N TYR A 86 0.89 -2.01 -10.63
CA TYR A 86 -0.11 -1.39 -11.50
C TYR A 86 -0.97 -2.43 -12.24
N ASP A 87 -0.35 -3.51 -12.72
CA ASP A 87 -1.02 -4.62 -13.42
C ASP A 87 -1.80 -5.56 -12.47
N GLY A 88 -1.79 -5.28 -11.16
CA GLY A 88 -2.50 -6.06 -10.15
C GLY A 88 -1.88 -7.42 -9.83
N GLN A 89 -0.58 -7.57 -10.09
CA GLN A 89 0.15 -8.79 -9.71
C GLN A 89 0.38 -8.87 -8.18
N TYR A 90 0.33 -7.72 -7.51
CA TYR A 90 0.46 -7.56 -6.06
C TYR A 90 -0.75 -6.83 -5.48
N ASP A 91 -1.11 -7.18 -4.25
CA ASP A 91 -2.26 -6.63 -3.53
C ASP A 91 -1.88 -5.44 -2.66
N VAL A 92 -0.66 -5.49 -2.12
CA VAL A 92 -0.11 -4.49 -1.20
C VAL A 92 1.26 -4.06 -1.68
N LEU A 93 1.47 -2.75 -1.80
CA LEU A 93 2.80 -2.15 -1.94
C LEU A 93 3.28 -1.68 -0.56
N LEU A 94 4.25 -2.39 0.00
CA LEU A 94 4.95 -2.00 1.21
C LEU A 94 6.12 -1.08 0.84
N SER A 95 6.05 0.20 1.23
CA SER A 95 6.95 1.22 0.68
C SER A 95 7.44 2.26 1.68
N THR A 96 8.50 2.96 1.28
CA THR A 96 9.07 4.14 1.96
C THR A 96 9.31 5.28 0.98
#